data_AF-A0A816A8G3-F1
#
_entry.id   AF-A0A816A8G3-F1
#
_cell.length_a   1.000
_cell.length_b   1.000
_cell.length_c   1.000
_cell.angle_alpha   90.00
_cell.angle_beta   90.00
_cell.angle_gamma   90.00
#
_symmetry.space_group_name_H-M   'P 1'
#
loop_
_entity.id
_entity.type
_entity.pdbx_description
1 polymer ?
#
loop_
_entity_poly.entity_id
_entity_poly.type
_entity_poly.pdbx_seq_one_letter_code
_entity_poly.pdbx_strand_id
1 'polypeptide(L)'
;HHRVFIGVINPKNQHVETAEEVRDQVLKAAKYIPIEQLGTTDDCGFSPYNDDESITREKCYDKIRARIQGTKLAEDILNEIL
;
A
#
# COMPACT_ATOMS: atom_id res chain seq x y z
N HIS A 1 16.80 -15.10 5.87
CA HIS A 1 16.20 -13.75 5.75
C HIS A 1 14.89 -13.85 5.00
N HIS A 2 13.78 -13.48 5.63
CA HIS A 2 12.46 -13.44 4.99
C HIS A 2 12.06 -11.99 4.71
N ARG A 3 11.40 -11.74 3.58
CA ARG A 3 10.78 -10.45 3.26
C ARG A 3 9.30 -10.53 3.63
N VAL A 4 8.78 -9.47 4.22
CA VAL A 4 7.37 -9.35 4.62
C VAL A 4 6.74 -8.22 3.81
N PHE A 5 5.61 -8.52 3.19
CA PHE A 5 4.84 -7.52 2.46
C PHE A 5 3.65 -7.09 3.32
N ILE A 6 3.53 -5.79 3.57
CA ILE A 6 2.39 -5.22 4.29
C ILE A 6 1.34 -4.72 3.31
N GLY A 7 0.08 -5.01 3.61
CA GLY A 7 -1.03 -4.42 2.90
C GLY A 7 -1.16 -2.93 3.26
N VAL A 8 -1.12 -2.06 2.25
CA VAL A 8 -1.24 -0.60 2.40
C VAL A 8 -2.38 -0.02 1.56
N ILE A 9 -3.13 -0.88 0.89
CA ILE A 9 -4.33 -0.56 0.12
C ILE A 9 -5.44 -1.45 0.63
N ASN A 10 -6.59 -0.86 0.92
CA ASN A 10 -7.81 -1.59 1.23
C ASN A 10 -8.61 -1.80 -0.06
N PRO A 11 -8.64 -3.03 -0.62
CA PRO A 11 -9.33 -3.31 -1.88
C PRO A 11 -10.86 -3.29 -1.75
N LYS A 12 -11.40 -3.32 -0.53
CA LYS A 12 -12.85 -3.32 -0.26
C LYS A 12 -13.42 -1.91 -0.09
N ASN A 13 -12.58 -0.93 0.22
CA ASN A 13 -13.03 0.45 0.43
C ASN A 13 -13.19 1.17 -0.91
N GLN A 14 -14.33 1.85 -1.09
CA GLN A 14 -14.63 2.67 -2.27
C GLN A 14 -13.76 3.94 -2.36
N HIS A 15 -13.20 4.39 -1.24
CA HIS A 15 -12.19 5.46 -1.17
C HIS A 15 -10.89 4.99 -1.83
N VAL A 16 -10.32 5.80 -2.72
CA VAL A 16 -8.97 5.57 -3.25
C VAL A 16 -8.00 6.26 -2.31
N GLU A 17 -7.09 5.50 -1.73
CA GLU A 17 -6.06 6.02 -0.83
C GLU A 17 -5.20 7.07 -1.55
N THR A 18 -4.78 8.12 -0.85
CA THR A 18 -3.78 9.04 -1.38
C THR A 18 -2.36 8.48 -1.23
N ALA A 19 -1.40 9.04 -1.98
CA ALA A 19 -0.01 8.65 -1.84
C ALA A 19 0.53 8.93 -0.42
N GLU A 20 0.09 10.00 0.22
CA GLU A 20 0.47 10.37 1.59
C GLU A 20 -0.09 9.39 2.62
N GLU A 21 -1.34 8.94 2.46
CA GLU A 21 -1.95 7.92 3.33
C GLU A 21 -1.15 6.61 3.27
N VAL A 22 -0.80 6.17 2.05
CA VAL A 22 0.05 5.00 1.82
C VAL A 22 1.44 5.21 2.45
N ARG A 23 2.09 6.34 2.19
CA ARG A 23 3.42 6.68 2.73
C ARG A 23 3.42 6.56 4.26
N ASP A 24 2.45 7.14 4.92
CA ASP A 24 2.37 7.16 6.38
C ASP A 24 2.23 5.75 6.96
N GLN A 25 1.51 4.86 6.26
CA GLN A 25 1.42 3.45 6.64
C GLN A 25 2.74 2.70 6.46
N VAL A 26 3.48 2.96 5.38
CA VAL A 26 4.82 2.38 5.17
C VAL A 26 5.80 2.84 6.24
N LEU A 27 5.84 4.16 6.52
CA LEU A 27 6.70 4.72 7.57
C LEU A 27 6.32 4.21 8.96
N LYS A 28 5.03 3.96 9.22
CA LYS A 28 4.59 3.32 10.45
C LYS A 28 5.14 1.89 10.57
N ALA A 29 5.06 1.10 9.51
CA ALA A 29 5.56 -0.27 9.51
C ALA A 29 7.08 -0.37 9.62
N ALA A 30 7.81 0.57 9.03
CA ALA A 30 9.26 0.71 9.16
C ALA A 30 9.74 0.86 10.62
N LYS A 31 8.87 1.28 11.54
CA LYS A 31 9.17 1.32 12.99
C LYS A 31 9.26 -0.07 13.63
N TYR A 32 8.74 -1.10 12.95
CA TYR A 32 8.60 -2.46 13.49
C TYR A 32 9.28 -3.53 12.62
N ILE A 33 9.44 -3.26 11.32
CA ILE A 33 10.01 -4.20 10.35
C ILE A 33 11.30 -3.58 9.79
N PRO A 34 12.45 -4.28 9.82
CA PRO A 34 13.68 -3.79 9.20
C PRO A 34 13.47 -3.48 7.71
N ILE A 35 14.01 -2.35 7.25
CA ILE A 35 13.75 -1.81 5.91
C ILE A 35 14.13 -2.82 4.81
N GLU A 36 15.24 -3.54 4.98
CA GLU A 36 15.71 -4.57 4.05
C GLU A 36 14.75 -5.77 3.92
N GLN A 37 13.82 -5.91 4.87
CA GLN A 37 12.79 -6.94 4.91
C GLN A 37 11.38 -6.41 4.58
N LEU A 38 11.18 -5.11 4.43
CA LEU A 38 9.87 -4.49 4.25
C LEU A 38 9.52 -4.36 2.76
N GLY A 39 8.35 -4.87 2.37
CA GLY A 39 7.73 -4.61 1.08
C GLY A 39 6.29 -4.13 1.24
N THR A 40 5.72 -3.54 0.18
CA THR A 40 4.34 -3.05 0.17
C THR A 40 3.49 -3.87 -0.81
N THR A 41 2.23 -4.10 -0.46
CA THR A 41 1.22 -4.81 -1.26
C THR A 41 -0.18 -4.28 -0.94
N ASP A 42 -1.20 -4.85 -1.58
CA ASP A 42 -2.60 -4.65 -1.19
C ASP A 42 -2.97 -5.63 -0.06
N ASP A 43 -3.93 -5.29 0.80
CA ASP A 43 -4.39 -6.17 1.88
C ASP A 43 -4.91 -7.51 1.36
N CYS A 44 -5.48 -7.50 0.15
CA CYS A 44 -5.94 -8.67 -0.58
C CYS A 44 -6.04 -8.36 -2.08
N GLY A 45 -6.46 -9.34 -2.88
CA GLY A 45 -6.76 -9.13 -4.30
C GLY A 45 -8.01 -8.26 -4.53
N PHE A 46 -8.09 -7.65 -5.71
CA PHE A 46 -9.22 -6.82 -6.15
C PHE A 46 -10.40 -7.63 -6.73
N SER A 47 -10.32 -8.96 -6.76
CA SER A 47 -11.44 -9.78 -7.22
C SER A 47 -12.62 -9.63 -6.25
N PRO A 48 -13.87 -9.44 -6.73
CA PRO A 48 -15.04 -9.31 -5.87
C PRO A 48 -15.29 -10.57 -5.04
N TYR A 49 -15.91 -10.40 -3.87
CA TYR A 49 -16.20 -11.45 -2.91
C TYR A 49 -17.67 -11.89 -2.99
N ASN A 50 -18.13 -12.42 -4.12
CA ASN A 50 -19.55 -12.83 -4.29
C ASN A 50 -20.59 -11.76 -3.87
N ASP A 51 -20.17 -10.50 -3.74
CA ASP A 51 -20.95 -9.34 -3.34
C ASP A 51 -20.86 -8.26 -4.43
N ASP A 52 -21.98 -7.57 -4.68
CA ASP A 52 -22.10 -6.56 -5.74
C ASP A 52 -21.38 -5.23 -5.41
N GLU A 53 -20.71 -5.12 -4.25
CA GLU A 53 -19.93 -3.94 -3.85
C GLU A 53 -18.49 -3.95 -4.39
N SER A 54 -18.31 -4.48 -5.59
CA SER A 54 -17.02 -4.47 -6.27
C SER A 54 -16.58 -3.03 -6.61
N ILE A 55 -15.30 -2.71 -6.38
CA ILE A 55 -14.74 -1.46 -6.89
C ILE A 55 -14.51 -1.58 -8.41
N THR A 56 -14.70 -0.49 -9.15
CA THR A 56 -14.49 -0.50 -10.60
C THR A 56 -13.02 -0.78 -10.91
N ARG A 57 -12.77 -1.37 -12.09
CA ARG A 57 -11.39 -1.60 -12.57
C ARG A 57 -10.55 -0.33 -12.59
N GLU A 58 -11.17 0.81 -12.90
CA GLU A 58 -10.53 2.13 -12.85
C GLU A 58 -10.04 2.46 -11.44
N LYS A 59 -10.91 2.34 -10.43
CA LYS A 59 -10.52 2.51 -9.03
C LYS A 59 -9.43 1.54 -8.58
N CYS A 60 -9.44 0.29 -9.05
CA CYS A 60 -8.34 -0.65 -8.78
C CYS A 60 -6.99 -0.09 -9.27
N TYR A 61 -6.96 0.44 -10.50
CA TYR A 61 -5.75 1.04 -11.05
C TYR A 61 -5.34 2.32 -10.31
N ASP A 62 -6.30 3.14 -9.90
CA ASP A 62 -6.02 4.35 -9.11
C ASP A 62 -5.38 3.99 -7.77
N LYS A 63 -5.90 2.96 -7.08
CA LYS A 63 -5.33 2.41 -5.84
C LYS A 63 -3.93 1.85 -6.05
N ILE A 64 -3.69 1.12 -7.15
CA ILE A 64 -2.34 0.62 -7.50
C ILE A 64 -1.37 1.80 -7.73
N ARG A 65 -1.82 2.87 -8.41
CA ARG A 65 -1.01 4.08 -8.62
C ARG A 65 -0.69 4.76 -7.29
N ALA A 66 -1.67 4.90 -6.40
CA ALA A 66 -1.46 5.42 -5.05
C ALA A 66 -0.44 4.60 -4.26
N ARG A 67 -0.51 3.26 -4.32
CA ARG A 67 0.47 2.38 -3.68
C ARG A 67 1.89 2.64 -4.16
N ILE A 68 2.09 2.71 -5.47
CA ILE A 68 3.41 2.92 -6.07
C ILE A 68 3.96 4.29 -5.65
N GLN A 69 3.16 5.35 -5.79
CA GLN A 69 3.56 6.71 -5.45
C GLN A 69 3.85 6.86 -3.96
N GLY A 70 2.97 6.36 -3.09
CA GLY A 70 3.17 6.44 -1.63
C GLY A 70 4.35 5.61 -1.13
N THR A 71 4.59 4.45 -1.73
CA THR A 71 5.80 3.66 -1.43
C THR A 71 7.06 4.43 -1.81
N LYS A 72 7.06 5.13 -2.96
CA LYS A 72 8.18 5.97 -3.38
C LYS A 72 8.41 7.14 -2.43
N LEU A 73 7.35 7.83 -1.99
CA LEU A 73 7.46 8.89 -0.99
C LEU A 73 8.05 8.39 0.33
N ALA A 74 7.68 7.18 0.76
CA ALA A 74 8.22 6.59 1.98
C ALA A 74 9.69 6.21 1.81
N GLU A 75 10.06 5.65 0.66
CA GLU A 75 11.46 5.36 0.30
C GLU A 75 12.32 6.63 0.34
N ASP A 76 11.86 7.73 -0.25
CA ASP A 76 12.60 8.99 -0.28
C ASP A 76 12.89 9.50 1.14
N ILE A 77 11.90 9.49 2.03
CA ILE A 77 12.06 9.88 3.44
C ILE A 77 13.00 8.94 4.20
N LEU A 78 12.88 7.62 4.00
CA LEU A 78 13.72 6.65 4.71
C LEU A 78 15.18 6.77 4.28
N ASN A 79 15.44 7.08 3.00
CA ASN A 79 16.78 7.30 2.49
C ASN A 79 17.41 8.61 3.00
N GLU A 80 16.62 9.61 3.39
CA GLU A 80 17.13 10.85 4.00
C GLU A 80 17.55 10.67 5.48
N ILE A 81 17.00 9.64 6.15
CA ILE A 81 17.18 9.44 7.61
C ILE A 81 18.23 8.35 7.91
N LEU A 82 18.51 7.46 6.95
CA LEU A 82 19.52 6.38 7.05
C LEU A 82 20.91 6.83 6.58
#